data_AF-A0A058ZVQ5-F1
#
_entry.id   AF-A0A058ZVQ5-F1
#
_cell.length_a   1.000
_cell.length_b   1.000
_cell.length_c   1.000
_cell.angle_alpha   90.00
_cell.angle_beta   90.00
_cell.angle_gamma   90.00
#
_symmetry.space_group_name_H-M   'P 1'
#
loop_
_entity.id
_entity.type
_entity.pdbx_description
1 polymer ?
#
loop_
_entity_poly.entity_id
_entity_poly.type
_entity_poly.pdbx_seq_one_letter_code
_entity_poly.pdbx_strand_id
1 'polypeptide(L)'
;METSYLYLINLLALLVMLGDAPRVPYFTTIYVDKSGSGNYSSVQEAIDSIPDDNNQWIHILIKRGTYREKVKVPRKKQYVFLHGDGRDMTTIEYGDSGSAIEAATFQLYADNFVASDITFKVEMSSITSLSCPLSSSLMFRNDRYLMRPYFSPRARAVHVKFYVQNSYSAAISNIHNTSLTWAPAALLVADKVSFHRCGFHGIQDTLGDAQGRHYFEKCYISGAIDFIWGHGQSVYKDGYITAQGRQGADDPSAFVFIRCWVKGEGHTYLGRAYRRYSRVLFYHTRMTDVVVPAGWSSWNYRGHEEDITFAEVRCTGEGASKSGRVKWMKDLPSQEVQYFLSNDFISQDGWLKNQPRYIEIQTPRY
;
A
#
# COMPACT_ATOMS: atom_id res chain seq x y z
N MET A 1 -25.39 -47.64 -38.53
CA MET A 1 -25.33 -47.49 -37.06
C MET A 1 -24.16 -46.62 -36.60
N GLU A 2 -23.03 -46.57 -37.31
CA GLU A 2 -21.84 -45.78 -36.88
C GLU A 2 -21.97 -44.25 -37.05
N THR A 3 -22.69 -43.78 -38.05
CA THR A 3 -22.84 -42.33 -38.32
C THR A 3 -23.64 -41.60 -37.24
N SER A 4 -24.61 -42.27 -36.62
CA SER A 4 -25.43 -41.75 -35.52
C SER A 4 -24.68 -41.61 -34.19
N TYR A 5 -23.66 -42.43 -33.94
CA TYR A 5 -22.81 -42.32 -32.73
C TYR A 5 -21.85 -41.13 -32.83
N LEU A 6 -21.33 -40.85 -34.03
CA LEU A 6 -20.43 -39.72 -34.24
C LEU A 6 -21.14 -38.37 -34.06
N TYR A 7 -22.41 -38.28 -34.43
CA TYR A 7 -23.25 -37.10 -34.16
C TYR A 7 -23.53 -36.91 -32.67
N LEU A 8 -23.83 -37.98 -31.93
CA LEU A 8 -24.08 -37.90 -30.49
C LEU A 8 -22.83 -37.48 -29.70
N ILE A 9 -21.65 -38.01 -30.07
CA ILE A 9 -20.37 -37.66 -29.43
C ILE A 9 -20.00 -36.20 -29.72
N ASN A 10 -20.21 -35.71 -30.95
CA ASN A 10 -19.99 -34.30 -31.28
C ASN A 10 -20.98 -33.36 -30.57
N LEU A 11 -22.24 -33.77 -30.39
CA LEU A 11 -23.24 -32.98 -29.66
C LEU A 11 -22.95 -32.92 -28.16
N LEU A 12 -22.48 -34.02 -27.57
CA LEU A 12 -22.01 -34.08 -26.17
C LEU A 12 -20.71 -33.27 -25.97
N ALA A 13 -19.78 -33.31 -26.92
CA ALA A 13 -18.58 -32.48 -26.89
C ALA A 13 -18.94 -30.98 -26.98
N LEU A 14 -19.93 -30.60 -27.80
CA LEU A 14 -20.43 -29.23 -27.88
C LEU A 14 -21.13 -28.78 -26.59
N LEU A 15 -21.88 -29.68 -25.93
CA LEU A 15 -22.52 -29.39 -24.63
C LEU A 15 -21.50 -29.27 -23.48
N VAL A 16 -20.41 -30.04 -23.50
CA VAL A 16 -19.31 -29.93 -22.53
C VAL A 16 -18.52 -28.63 -22.72
N MET A 17 -18.41 -28.12 -23.96
CA MET A 17 -17.79 -26.83 -24.27
C MET A 17 -18.69 -25.62 -23.94
N LEU A 18 -19.97 -25.84 -23.63
CA LEU A 18 -20.89 -24.81 -23.11
C LEU A 18 -20.89 -24.76 -21.57
N GLY A 19 -20.07 -25.58 -20.91
CA GLY A 19 -19.81 -25.52 -19.48
C GLY A 19 -19.00 -24.29 -19.10
N ASP A 20 -19.68 -23.33 -18.49
CA ASP A 20 -19.15 -22.19 -17.75
C ASP A 20 -18.17 -21.28 -18.51
N ALA A 21 -18.73 -20.42 -19.38
CA ALA A 21 -18.14 -19.09 -19.55
C ALA A 21 -17.94 -18.50 -18.13
N PRO A 22 -16.76 -17.92 -17.80
CA PRO A 22 -16.52 -17.37 -16.47
C PRO A 22 -17.65 -16.40 -16.14
N ARG A 23 -18.47 -16.73 -15.12
CA ARG A 23 -19.46 -15.79 -14.60
C ARG A 23 -18.67 -14.63 -14.02
N VAL A 24 -18.62 -13.53 -14.75
CA VAL A 24 -18.16 -12.25 -14.23
C VAL A 24 -18.98 -11.98 -12.96
N PRO A 25 -18.35 -11.87 -11.78
CA PRO A 25 -19.09 -11.57 -10.56
C PRO A 25 -19.83 -10.24 -10.74
N TYR A 26 -21.16 -10.27 -10.63
CA TYR A 26 -21.99 -9.08 -10.64
C TYR A 26 -21.88 -8.40 -9.27
N PHE A 27 -21.20 -7.26 -9.21
CA PHE A 27 -21.09 -6.44 -8.01
C PHE A 27 -22.24 -5.42 -7.95
N THR A 28 -22.87 -5.27 -6.79
CA THR A 28 -23.66 -4.06 -6.53
C THR A 28 -22.70 -2.88 -6.61
N THR A 29 -22.96 -1.95 -7.52
CA THR A 29 -22.08 -0.80 -7.77
C THR A 29 -22.70 0.48 -7.22
N ILE A 30 -21.95 1.18 -6.38
CA ILE A 30 -22.26 2.50 -5.82
C ILE A 30 -21.35 3.52 -6.50
N TYR A 31 -21.94 4.54 -7.12
CA TYR A 31 -21.20 5.61 -7.79
C TYR A 31 -21.03 6.80 -6.87
N VAL A 32 -19.80 7.28 -6.72
CA VAL A 32 -19.47 8.48 -5.95
C VAL A 32 -18.94 9.55 -6.89
N ASP A 33 -19.63 10.68 -6.95
CA ASP A 33 -19.24 11.82 -7.77
C ASP A 33 -19.53 13.12 -7.02
N LYS A 34 -18.46 13.85 -6.68
CA LYS A 34 -18.56 15.12 -5.94
C LYS A 34 -19.35 16.21 -6.67
N SER A 35 -19.57 16.07 -7.99
CA SER A 35 -20.42 16.98 -8.77
C SER A 35 -21.92 16.73 -8.58
N GLY A 36 -22.30 15.64 -7.90
CA GLY A 36 -23.69 15.24 -7.68
C GLY A 36 -24.26 14.29 -8.74
N SER A 37 -23.44 13.82 -9.69
CA SER A 37 -23.90 12.91 -10.76
C SER A 37 -23.89 11.42 -10.37
N GLY A 38 -23.47 11.09 -9.14
CA GLY A 38 -23.41 9.72 -8.60
C GLY A 38 -24.55 9.44 -7.62
N ASN A 39 -24.54 8.26 -7.00
CA ASN A 39 -25.43 7.94 -5.89
C ASN A 39 -25.13 8.80 -4.66
N TYR A 40 -23.85 9.10 -4.43
CA TYR A 40 -23.36 9.92 -3.33
C TYR A 40 -22.34 10.94 -3.83
N SER A 41 -22.17 12.02 -3.05
CA SER A 41 -21.17 13.07 -3.32
C SER A 41 -19.93 12.96 -2.42
N SER A 42 -20.02 12.19 -1.35
CA SER A 42 -18.95 11.85 -0.40
C SER A 42 -18.64 10.35 -0.44
N VAL A 43 -17.38 10.01 -0.16
CA VAL A 43 -16.94 8.63 -0.01
C VAL A 43 -17.46 8.03 1.31
N GLN A 44 -17.47 8.80 2.41
CA GLN A 44 -18.01 8.34 3.68
C GLN A 44 -19.50 7.98 3.58
N GLU A 45 -20.31 8.81 2.91
CA GLU A 45 -21.75 8.51 2.70
C GLU A 45 -21.95 7.18 1.96
N ALA A 46 -21.12 6.91 0.95
CA ALA A 46 -21.17 5.65 0.21
C ALA A 46 -20.82 4.45 1.09
N ILE A 47 -19.82 4.58 1.98
CA ILE A 47 -19.47 3.54 2.96
C ILE A 47 -20.60 3.33 3.97
N ASP A 48 -21.20 4.41 4.45
CA ASP A 48 -22.28 4.36 5.44
C ASP A 48 -23.54 3.69 4.89
N SER A 49 -23.77 3.78 3.57
CA SER A 49 -24.88 3.15 2.87
C SER A 49 -24.83 1.62 2.80
N ILE A 50 -23.64 1.02 2.97
CA ILE A 50 -23.48 -0.43 2.97
C ILE A 50 -24.18 -1.01 4.20
N PRO A 51 -24.98 -2.09 4.10
CA PRO A 51 -25.59 -2.72 5.27
C PRO A 51 -24.54 -3.16 6.31
N ASP A 52 -24.92 -3.11 7.59
CA ASP A 52 -24.11 -3.75 8.64
C ASP A 52 -24.03 -5.27 8.41
N ASP A 53 -22.89 -5.85 8.76
CA ASP A 53 -22.58 -7.27 8.64
C ASP A 53 -22.66 -7.78 7.18
N ASN A 54 -22.37 -6.89 6.23
CA ASN A 54 -22.34 -7.20 4.80
C ASN A 54 -21.36 -8.33 4.49
N ASN A 55 -21.81 -9.28 3.66
CA ASN A 55 -21.04 -10.43 3.22
C ASN A 55 -20.97 -10.58 1.68
N GLN A 56 -21.42 -9.56 0.95
CA GLN A 56 -21.40 -9.51 -0.52
C GLN A 56 -20.46 -8.42 -0.98
N TRP A 57 -19.68 -8.66 -2.04
CA TRP A 57 -18.80 -7.62 -2.58
C TRP A 57 -19.60 -6.42 -3.11
N ILE A 58 -19.37 -5.26 -2.52
CA ILE A 58 -19.92 -3.97 -2.97
C ILE A 58 -18.79 -3.19 -3.66
N HIS A 59 -19.02 -2.79 -4.90
CA HIS A 59 -18.09 -1.99 -5.68
C HIS A 59 -18.45 -0.50 -5.53
N ILE A 60 -17.61 0.27 -4.84
CA ILE A 60 -17.73 1.73 -4.77
C ILE A 60 -16.82 2.33 -5.84
N LEU A 61 -17.42 2.87 -6.92
CA LEU A 61 -16.70 3.55 -7.99
C LEU A 61 -16.65 5.06 -7.73
N ILE A 62 -15.46 5.59 -7.52
CA ILE A 62 -15.21 7.00 -7.18
C ILE A 62 -14.66 7.71 -8.40
N LYS A 63 -15.43 8.66 -8.93
CA LYS A 63 -15.01 9.51 -10.02
C LYS A 63 -13.77 10.34 -9.65
N ARG A 64 -13.01 10.75 -10.66
CA ARG A 64 -11.87 11.65 -10.50
C ARG A 64 -12.25 12.89 -9.70
N GLY A 65 -11.34 13.31 -8.84
CA GLY A 65 -11.52 14.46 -7.98
C GLY A 65 -10.75 14.33 -6.68
N THR A 66 -10.60 15.47 -6.02
CA THR A 66 -10.13 15.56 -4.64
C THR A 66 -11.34 15.61 -3.71
N TYR A 67 -11.42 14.62 -2.82
CA TYR A 67 -12.43 14.44 -1.78
C TYR A 67 -11.77 14.82 -0.44
N ARG A 68 -12.17 15.98 0.10
CA ARG A 68 -11.63 16.51 1.36
C ARG A 68 -12.45 16.03 2.54
N GLU A 69 -12.21 14.79 2.97
CA GLU A 69 -12.97 14.13 4.02
C GLU A 69 -12.11 13.08 4.74
N LYS A 70 -12.46 12.78 6.00
CA LYS A 70 -11.98 11.56 6.64
C LYS A 70 -12.90 10.42 6.27
N VAL A 71 -12.32 9.27 5.96
CA VAL A 71 -13.08 8.07 5.64
C VAL A 71 -12.74 6.97 6.63
N LYS A 72 -13.75 6.45 7.31
CA LYS A 72 -13.67 5.30 8.19
C LYS A 72 -14.52 4.18 7.62
N VAL A 73 -13.93 3.00 7.48
CA VAL A 73 -14.61 1.76 7.08
C VAL A 73 -14.74 0.86 8.33
N PRO A 74 -15.90 0.85 9.01
CA PRO A 74 -16.10 0.10 10.25
C PRO A 74 -16.07 -1.41 10.03
N ARG A 75 -15.73 -2.20 11.08
CA ARG A 75 -15.64 -3.68 11.03
C ARG A 75 -16.86 -4.39 10.42
N LYS A 76 -18.04 -3.79 10.54
CA LYS A 76 -19.32 -4.34 10.05
C LYS A 76 -19.54 -4.13 8.55
N LYS A 77 -18.75 -3.29 7.88
CA LYS A 77 -18.90 -2.96 6.45
C LYS A 77 -17.89 -3.72 5.59
N GLN A 78 -17.83 -5.04 5.71
CA GLN A 78 -16.87 -5.90 5.00
C GLN A 78 -17.19 -6.06 3.51
N TYR A 79 -16.29 -6.69 2.76
CA TYR A 79 -16.45 -7.00 1.33
C TYR A 79 -16.64 -5.74 0.48
N VAL A 80 -15.71 -4.81 0.60
CA VAL A 80 -15.75 -3.51 -0.11
C VAL A 80 -14.63 -3.44 -1.13
N PHE A 81 -15.00 -3.14 -2.37
CA PHE A 81 -14.06 -2.76 -3.41
C PHE A 81 -14.17 -1.25 -3.69
N LEU A 82 -13.22 -0.48 -3.17
CA LEU A 82 -13.08 0.96 -3.37
C LEU A 82 -12.22 1.26 -4.61
N HIS A 83 -12.80 1.85 -5.65
CA HIS A 83 -12.15 1.95 -6.95
C HIS A 83 -12.21 3.39 -7.49
N GLY A 84 -11.06 4.03 -7.65
CA GLY A 84 -10.95 5.36 -8.27
C GLY A 84 -10.78 5.33 -9.79
N ASP A 85 -10.94 6.48 -10.44
CA ASP A 85 -10.70 6.68 -11.89
C ASP A 85 -9.21 6.62 -12.29
N GLY A 86 -8.30 6.51 -11.32
CA GLY A 86 -6.86 6.54 -11.53
C GLY A 86 -6.14 7.11 -10.32
N ARG A 87 -5.01 6.52 -9.95
CA ARG A 87 -4.18 6.94 -8.80
C ARG A 87 -3.94 8.45 -8.76
N ASP A 88 -3.60 9.04 -9.90
CA ASP A 88 -3.21 10.44 -10.00
C ASP A 88 -4.42 11.37 -10.31
N MET A 89 -5.64 10.80 -10.36
CA MET A 89 -6.89 11.48 -10.71
C MET A 89 -7.93 11.47 -9.58
N THR A 90 -7.90 10.47 -8.69
CA THR A 90 -8.82 10.36 -7.54
C THR A 90 -8.02 10.40 -6.24
N THR A 91 -8.34 11.34 -5.36
CA THR A 91 -7.63 11.54 -4.08
C THR A 91 -8.63 11.74 -2.95
N ILE A 92 -8.46 10.98 -1.85
CA ILE A 92 -9.05 11.26 -0.54
C ILE A 92 -7.96 11.94 0.28
N GLU A 93 -8.23 13.16 0.75
CA GLU A 93 -7.28 13.91 1.59
C GLU A 93 -7.93 14.58 2.79
N TYR A 94 -7.21 14.64 3.90
CA TYR A 94 -7.60 15.39 5.08
C TYR A 94 -6.38 15.90 5.84
N GLY A 95 -6.52 17.02 6.54
CA GLY A 95 -5.44 17.62 7.33
C GLY A 95 -5.79 17.61 8.81
N ASP A 96 -5.24 16.65 9.55
CA ASP A 96 -5.37 16.58 11.01
C ASP A 96 -4.06 16.09 11.62
N SER A 97 -3.88 16.32 12.92
CA SER A 97 -2.67 15.95 13.66
C SER A 97 -3.03 15.63 15.11
N GLY A 98 -2.45 14.58 15.68
CA GLY A 98 -2.89 14.11 17.00
C GLY A 98 -2.52 12.65 17.20
N SER A 99 -3.35 11.85 17.87
CA SER A 99 -3.14 10.42 17.94
C SER A 99 -3.21 9.78 16.54
N ALA A 100 -2.43 8.72 16.28
CA ALA A 100 -2.41 8.06 14.98
C ALA A 100 -3.80 7.60 14.51
N ILE A 101 -4.67 7.21 15.45
CA ILE A 101 -6.05 6.81 15.15
C ILE A 101 -6.86 8.02 14.71
N GLU A 102 -6.87 9.10 15.50
CA GLU A 102 -7.71 10.26 15.21
C GLU A 102 -7.24 11.02 13.97
N ALA A 103 -5.93 11.12 13.76
CA ALA A 103 -5.34 11.91 12.69
C ALA A 103 -5.39 11.21 11.31
N ALA A 104 -5.69 9.91 11.25
CA ALA A 104 -5.68 9.16 10.00
C ALA A 104 -6.75 9.68 9.02
N THR A 105 -6.32 10.01 7.79
CA THR A 105 -7.24 10.40 6.70
C THR A 105 -8.17 9.23 6.31
N PHE A 106 -7.60 8.03 6.20
CA PHE A 106 -8.33 6.81 5.90
C PHE A 106 -8.14 5.79 7.03
N GLN A 107 -9.22 5.32 7.63
CA GLN A 107 -9.22 4.32 8.69
C GLN A 107 -9.93 3.05 8.22
N LEU A 108 -9.21 1.94 8.11
CA LEU A 108 -9.77 0.66 7.70
C LEU A 108 -9.81 -0.33 8.86
N TYR A 109 -11.01 -0.73 9.24
CA TYR A 109 -11.26 -1.78 10.23
C TYR A 109 -11.98 -3.00 9.66
N ALA A 110 -12.55 -2.89 8.45
CA ALA A 110 -13.28 -3.96 7.80
C ALA A 110 -12.36 -4.95 7.08
N ASP A 111 -12.53 -6.23 7.39
CA ASP A 111 -11.87 -7.32 6.67
C ASP A 111 -12.45 -7.44 5.24
N ASN A 112 -11.73 -8.14 4.36
CA ASN A 112 -12.12 -8.35 2.96
C ASN A 112 -12.31 -7.01 2.22
N PHE A 113 -11.23 -6.24 2.14
CA PHE A 113 -11.24 -4.93 1.49
C PHE A 113 -10.29 -4.91 0.29
N VAL A 114 -10.71 -4.26 -0.78
CA VAL A 114 -9.87 -3.98 -1.95
C VAL A 114 -9.93 -2.49 -2.23
N ALA A 115 -8.78 -1.87 -2.47
CA ALA A 115 -8.73 -0.56 -3.11
C ALA A 115 -7.93 -0.60 -4.40
N SER A 116 -8.38 0.14 -5.42
CA SER A 116 -7.64 0.31 -6.66
C SER A 116 -7.69 1.72 -7.20
N ASP A 117 -6.59 2.15 -7.82
CA ASP A 117 -6.55 3.37 -8.64
C ASP A 117 -6.99 4.64 -7.89
N ILE A 118 -6.58 4.76 -6.63
CA ILE A 118 -6.93 5.89 -5.76
C ILE A 118 -5.76 6.28 -4.87
N THR A 119 -5.71 7.55 -4.46
CA THR A 119 -4.69 8.09 -3.56
C THR A 119 -5.27 8.51 -2.21
N PHE A 120 -4.58 8.16 -1.12
CA PHE A 120 -4.83 8.63 0.24
C PHE A 120 -3.72 9.60 0.63
N LYS A 121 -4.07 10.77 1.16
CA LYS A 121 -3.10 11.84 1.39
C LYS A 121 -3.40 12.67 2.63
N VAL A 122 -2.33 13.05 3.32
CA VAL A 122 -2.37 14.05 4.40
C VAL A 122 -2.27 15.45 3.80
N GLU A 123 -3.23 16.32 4.13
CA GLU A 123 -3.19 17.74 3.76
C GLU A 123 -2.33 18.54 4.76
N MET A 124 -1.21 19.07 4.27
CA MET A 124 -0.17 19.69 5.11
C MET A 124 -0.48 21.14 5.54
N SER A 125 -1.39 21.84 4.85
CA SER A 125 -1.80 23.22 5.19
C SER A 125 -2.40 23.34 6.59
N SER A 126 -2.96 22.25 7.13
CA SER A 126 -3.65 22.22 8.42
C SER A 126 -2.74 21.84 9.60
N ILE A 127 -1.53 21.33 9.34
CA ILE A 127 -0.62 20.77 10.36
C ILE A 127 0.44 21.81 10.80
N THR A 128 0.51 22.95 10.14
CA THR A 128 1.38 24.07 10.54
C THR A 128 0.59 25.12 11.31
N SER A 129 0.60 25.07 12.64
CA SER A 129 0.27 26.25 13.44
C SER A 129 1.38 27.30 13.26
N LEU A 130 1.05 28.36 12.52
CA LEU A 130 1.76 29.64 12.34
C LEU A 130 3.03 29.69 11.44
N SER A 131 2.88 30.52 10.40
CA SER A 131 3.89 31.30 9.67
C SER A 131 5.13 30.59 9.11
N CYS A 132 4.97 29.91 7.96
CA CYS A 132 6.06 29.83 6.99
C CYS A 132 5.67 30.70 5.77
N PRO A 133 6.33 31.86 5.53
CA PRO A 133 6.12 32.64 4.32
C PRO A 133 6.90 32.01 3.17
N LEU A 134 6.65 30.74 2.90
CA LEU A 134 6.92 30.16 1.60
C LEU A 134 5.55 29.88 1.02
N SER A 135 5.15 30.78 0.13
CA SER A 135 3.92 30.69 -0.63
C SER A 135 3.65 29.23 -1.00
N SER A 136 2.44 28.76 -0.72
CA SER A 136 1.85 27.53 -1.25
C SER A 136 2.07 27.33 -2.76
N SER A 137 2.45 28.40 -3.48
CA SER A 137 2.87 28.36 -4.87
C SER A 137 4.28 27.82 -5.13
N LEU A 138 5.25 27.84 -4.20
CA LEU A 138 6.61 27.32 -4.44
C LEU A 138 6.70 25.80 -4.15
N MET A 139 5.96 25.30 -3.15
CA MET A 139 5.91 23.88 -2.77
C MET A 139 5.41 22.98 -3.91
N PHE A 140 4.54 23.48 -4.78
CA PHE A 140 3.93 22.73 -5.90
C PHE A 140 4.22 23.32 -7.29
N ARG A 141 4.95 24.44 -7.44
CA ARG A 141 5.28 24.99 -8.79
C ARG A 141 6.13 24.02 -9.61
N ASN A 142 6.95 23.20 -8.96
CA ASN A 142 7.72 22.14 -9.64
C ASN A 142 6.92 20.85 -9.88
N ASP A 143 5.77 20.65 -9.23
CA ASP A 143 4.95 19.43 -9.41
C ASP A 143 4.11 19.48 -10.69
N ARG A 144 3.75 20.68 -11.19
CA ARG A 144 3.09 20.80 -12.50
C ARG A 144 3.98 20.44 -13.70
N TYR A 145 5.31 20.47 -13.54
CA TYR A 145 6.26 20.05 -14.57
C TYR A 145 6.76 18.61 -14.41
N LEU A 146 6.64 18.01 -13.22
CA LEU A 146 6.92 16.59 -12.97
C LEU A 146 5.70 15.67 -13.23
N MET A 147 4.51 16.25 -13.38
CA MET A 147 3.30 15.64 -13.94
C MET A 147 3.29 15.65 -15.49
N ARG A 148 4.47 15.63 -16.14
CA ARG A 148 4.59 15.29 -17.57
C ARG A 148 5.17 13.88 -17.72
N PRO A 149 4.63 13.07 -18.65
CA PRO A 149 4.91 11.66 -18.69
C PRO A 149 6.29 11.42 -19.30
N TYR A 150 7.30 11.08 -18.51
CA TYR A 150 8.37 10.21 -19.02
C TYR A 150 7.87 8.77 -19.00
N PHE A 151 6.87 8.50 -19.85
CA PHE A 151 6.57 7.14 -20.28
C PHE A 151 7.74 6.70 -21.16
N SER A 152 8.64 5.89 -20.59
CA SER A 152 9.21 4.82 -21.40
C SER A 152 8.13 3.75 -21.49
N PRO A 153 7.66 3.34 -22.69
CA PRO A 153 6.70 2.25 -22.87
C PRO A 153 7.17 0.89 -22.32
N ARG A 154 8.40 0.83 -21.76
CA ARG A 154 9.03 -0.38 -21.23
C ARG A 154 9.33 -0.34 -19.72
N ALA A 155 9.02 0.74 -18.98
CA ALA A 155 9.31 0.82 -17.55
C ALA A 155 8.19 0.18 -16.70
N ARG A 156 8.33 -1.11 -16.38
CA ARG A 156 7.41 -1.91 -15.55
C ARG A 156 7.72 -1.87 -14.05
N ALA A 157 8.19 -0.75 -13.51
CA ALA A 157 8.55 -0.64 -12.09
C ALA A 157 7.87 0.55 -11.43
N VAL A 158 7.29 0.35 -10.25
CA VAL A 158 6.92 1.46 -9.36
C VAL A 158 8.17 2.19 -8.91
N HIS A 159 8.07 3.51 -8.87
CA HIS A 159 9.10 4.38 -8.32
C HIS A 159 8.70 4.66 -6.87
N VAL A 160 9.54 4.41 -5.85
CA VAL A 160 9.47 5.29 -4.67
C VAL A 160 10.33 6.48 -4.93
N LYS A 161 9.93 7.64 -4.44
CA LYS A 161 10.79 8.81 -4.46
C LYS A 161 10.83 9.31 -3.03
N PHE A 162 11.96 9.12 -2.34
CA PHE A 162 12.23 9.94 -1.16
C PHE A 162 12.43 11.37 -1.63
N TYR A 163 11.84 12.30 -0.89
CA TYR A 163 12.34 13.66 -0.80
C TYR A 163 13.17 13.72 0.48
N VAL A 164 14.49 13.69 0.34
CA VAL A 164 15.39 14.27 1.34
C VAL A 164 16.43 15.15 0.62
N GLN A 165 16.01 16.03 -0.29
CA GLN A 165 16.78 17.25 -0.59
C GLN A 165 16.24 18.37 0.26
N ASN A 166 17.08 18.84 1.16
CA ASN A 166 17.48 20.23 1.42
C ASN A 166 16.47 21.39 1.44
N SER A 167 15.31 21.35 0.81
CA SER A 167 14.21 22.29 1.08
C SER A 167 13.55 22.00 2.42
N TYR A 168 13.58 20.74 2.88
CA TYR A 168 13.26 20.43 4.27
C TYR A 168 14.38 20.80 5.22
N SER A 169 15.67 20.73 4.88
CA SER A 169 16.74 21.18 5.79
C SER A 169 16.65 22.68 6.08
N ALA A 170 16.29 23.49 5.07
CA ALA A 170 16.07 24.93 5.22
C ALA A 170 14.77 25.26 5.98
N ALA A 171 13.76 24.37 5.92
CA ALA A 171 12.56 24.48 6.74
C ALA A 171 12.81 23.97 8.18
N ILE A 172 13.53 22.86 8.34
CA ILE A 172 13.85 22.17 9.60
C ILE A 172 14.83 22.99 10.42
N SER A 173 15.79 23.68 9.79
CA SER A 173 16.64 24.66 10.49
C SER A 173 15.84 25.84 11.06
N ASN A 174 14.60 26.07 10.59
CA ASN A 174 13.66 27.04 11.14
C ASN A 174 12.56 26.38 12.02
N ILE A 175 12.52 25.05 12.12
CA ILE A 175 11.56 24.24 12.91
C ILE A 175 12.26 23.68 14.16
N HIS A 176 13.20 24.41 14.75
CA HIS A 176 13.79 24.04 16.04
C HIS A 176 12.78 24.08 17.21
N ASN A 177 11.49 24.33 16.96
CA ASN A 177 10.48 24.47 18.02
C ASN A 177 9.08 23.90 17.70
N THR A 178 8.87 23.10 16.65
CA THR A 178 7.58 22.39 16.45
C THR A 178 7.75 20.88 16.44
N SER A 179 7.03 20.21 17.34
CA SER A 179 6.93 18.76 17.40
C SER A 179 6.15 18.27 16.18
N LEU A 180 6.78 17.51 15.27
CA LEU A 180 6.03 16.72 14.28
C LEU A 180 5.17 15.70 15.04
N THR A 181 3.85 15.82 14.89
CA THR A 181 2.84 14.92 15.47
C THR A 181 2.41 13.87 14.44
N TRP A 182 1.70 12.82 14.88
CA TRP A 182 1.24 11.75 14.00
C TRP A 182 0.15 12.25 13.05
N ALA A 183 0.30 11.92 11.76
CA ALA A 183 -0.69 12.21 10.73
C ALA A 183 -0.66 11.13 9.63
N PRO A 184 -1.32 9.97 9.83
CA PRO A 184 -1.35 8.93 8.82
C PRO A 184 -2.22 9.28 7.61
N ALA A 185 -1.74 8.97 6.41
CA ALA A 185 -2.61 8.95 5.22
C ALA A 185 -3.60 7.79 5.29
N ALA A 186 -3.15 6.63 5.80
CA ALA A 186 -4.00 5.49 6.05
C ALA A 186 -3.57 4.70 7.31
N LEU A 187 -4.54 4.19 8.05
CA LEU A 187 -4.37 3.27 9.17
C LEU A 187 -5.18 1.99 8.91
N LEU A 188 -4.51 0.84 8.93
CA LEU A 188 -5.06 -0.47 8.54
C LEU A 188 -5.06 -1.43 9.73
N VAL A 189 -6.27 -1.81 10.17
CA VAL A 189 -6.50 -2.77 11.27
C VAL A 189 -7.57 -3.77 10.83
N ALA A 190 -7.25 -4.55 9.79
CA ALA A 190 -8.19 -5.42 9.09
C ALA A 190 -7.47 -6.61 8.44
N ASP A 191 -8.12 -7.76 8.29
CA ASP A 191 -7.58 -8.93 7.60
C ASP A 191 -8.03 -8.99 6.14
N LYS A 192 -7.21 -9.62 5.27
CA LYS A 192 -7.55 -9.85 3.85
C LYS A 192 -7.76 -8.55 3.07
N VAL A 193 -6.76 -7.66 3.11
CA VAL A 193 -6.82 -6.35 2.44
C VAL A 193 -5.85 -6.30 1.27
N SER A 194 -6.29 -5.80 0.12
CA SER A 194 -5.38 -5.52 -1.01
C SER A 194 -5.51 -4.11 -1.57
N PHE A 195 -4.37 -3.56 -1.96
CA PHE A 195 -4.27 -2.26 -2.63
C PHE A 195 -3.55 -2.45 -3.96
N HIS A 196 -4.18 -2.02 -5.06
CA HIS A 196 -3.63 -2.12 -6.41
C HIS A 196 -3.52 -0.75 -7.06
N ARG A 197 -2.30 -0.33 -7.41
CA ARG A 197 -2.05 0.98 -8.04
C ARG A 197 -2.50 2.17 -7.17
N CYS A 198 -2.51 2.02 -5.85
CA CYS A 198 -2.89 3.11 -4.94
C CYS A 198 -1.72 4.04 -4.61
N GLY A 199 -2.02 5.27 -4.20
CA GLY A 199 -1.06 6.25 -3.68
C GLY A 199 -1.24 6.47 -2.17
N PHE A 200 -0.16 6.65 -1.43
CA PHE A 200 -0.16 7.02 -0.02
C PHE A 200 0.87 8.13 0.20
N HIS A 201 0.42 9.31 0.63
CA HIS A 201 1.30 10.47 0.80
C HIS A 201 1.15 11.09 2.18
N GLY A 202 2.27 11.20 2.90
CA GLY A 202 2.36 11.84 4.20
C GLY A 202 3.80 12.26 4.49
N ILE A 203 4.12 12.42 5.78
CA ILE A 203 5.46 12.81 6.25
C ILE A 203 5.96 11.82 7.27
N GLN A 204 5.47 11.91 8.50
CA GLN A 204 5.70 10.92 9.53
C GLN A 204 4.51 9.96 9.57
N ASP A 205 4.78 8.66 9.69
CA ASP A 205 3.76 7.63 9.95
C ASP A 205 2.68 7.52 8.86
N THR A 206 3.07 7.71 7.59
CA THR A 206 2.17 7.80 6.43
C THR A 206 1.21 6.62 6.28
N LEU A 207 1.69 5.39 6.41
CA LEU A 207 0.90 4.16 6.31
C LEU A 207 1.08 3.34 7.58
N GLY A 208 0.05 3.33 8.42
CA GLY A 208 -0.06 2.44 9.57
C GLY A 208 -0.56 1.06 9.13
N ASP A 209 0.35 0.19 8.69
CA ASP A 209 0.11 -1.23 8.43
C ASP A 209 0.07 -2.03 9.75
N ALA A 210 -1.00 -1.80 10.52
CA ALA A 210 -1.01 -2.10 11.95
C ALA A 210 -1.36 -3.56 12.27
N GLN A 211 -2.38 -4.14 11.66
CA GLN A 211 -2.81 -5.52 11.96
C GLN A 211 -3.56 -6.16 10.79
N GLY A 212 -3.24 -7.43 10.53
CA GLY A 212 -3.91 -8.30 9.55
C GLY A 212 -3.02 -8.67 8.37
N ARG A 213 -3.56 -9.40 7.38
CA ARG A 213 -2.84 -9.83 6.17
C ARG A 213 -3.11 -8.87 5.02
N HIS A 214 -2.07 -8.22 4.51
CA HIS A 214 -2.19 -7.17 3.49
C HIS A 214 -1.34 -7.45 2.24
N TYR A 215 -1.84 -7.03 1.08
CA TYR A 215 -1.15 -7.13 -0.20
C TYR A 215 -1.14 -5.79 -0.93
N PHE A 216 0.04 -5.23 -1.20
CA PHE A 216 0.20 -4.00 -1.94
C PHE A 216 0.87 -4.30 -3.27
N GLU A 217 0.20 -4.02 -4.38
CA GLU A 217 0.74 -4.22 -5.73
C GLU A 217 0.71 -2.92 -6.52
N LYS A 218 1.87 -2.56 -7.06
CA LYS A 218 2.03 -1.35 -7.87
C LYS A 218 1.68 -0.04 -7.13
N CYS A 219 1.73 -0.03 -5.80
CA CYS A 219 1.40 1.12 -4.97
C CYS A 219 2.56 2.11 -4.83
N TYR A 220 2.25 3.40 -4.78
CA TYR A 220 3.20 4.46 -4.48
C TYR A 220 3.04 4.91 -3.03
N ILE A 221 4.11 4.88 -2.24
CA ILE A 221 4.08 5.30 -0.83
C ILE A 221 5.20 6.31 -0.63
N SER A 222 4.89 7.51 -0.14
CA SER A 222 5.90 8.54 0.14
C SER A 222 5.72 9.14 1.53
N GLY A 223 6.85 9.26 2.24
CA GLY A 223 6.99 9.98 3.49
C GLY A 223 8.47 10.18 3.83
N ALA A 224 8.75 10.58 5.07
CA ALA A 224 10.09 10.92 5.55
C ALA A 224 10.51 10.07 6.76
N ILE A 225 9.66 9.92 7.78
CA ILE A 225 9.98 9.26 9.05
C ILE A 225 9.00 8.12 9.30
N ASP A 226 9.48 6.90 9.51
CA ASP A 226 8.68 5.70 9.85
C ASP A 226 7.40 5.54 9.00
N PHE A 227 7.49 5.92 7.73
CA PHE A 227 6.31 6.19 6.93
C PHE A 227 5.54 4.93 6.52
N ILE A 228 6.11 3.74 6.70
CA ILE A 228 5.37 2.47 6.80
C ILE A 228 5.68 1.86 8.17
N TRP A 229 4.66 1.66 8.99
CA TRP A 229 4.83 1.16 10.35
C TRP A 229 3.71 0.23 10.79
N GLY A 230 3.99 -0.67 11.73
CA GLY A 230 2.98 -1.51 12.37
C GLY A 230 3.33 -3.01 12.40
N HIS A 231 2.34 -3.86 12.66
CA HIS A 231 2.48 -5.28 12.96
C HIS A 231 1.81 -6.20 11.90
N GLY A 232 1.46 -5.67 10.73
CA GLY A 232 0.85 -6.44 9.65
C GLY A 232 1.70 -7.61 9.13
N GLN A 233 1.03 -8.60 8.56
CA GLN A 233 1.64 -9.65 7.75
C GLN A 233 1.46 -9.30 6.27
N SER A 234 2.46 -8.65 5.69
CA SER A 234 2.25 -7.87 4.47
C SER A 234 3.28 -8.14 3.40
N VAL A 235 2.79 -8.23 2.15
CA VAL A 235 3.63 -8.29 0.94
C VAL A 235 3.48 -6.99 0.17
N TYR A 236 4.61 -6.32 -0.04
CA TYR A 236 4.76 -5.14 -0.87
C TYR A 236 5.46 -5.54 -2.17
N LYS A 237 4.66 -5.75 -3.21
CA LYS A 237 5.16 -6.06 -4.54
C LYS A 237 5.27 -4.77 -5.32
N ASP A 238 6.51 -4.42 -5.66
CA ASP A 238 6.87 -3.14 -6.27
C ASP A 238 6.67 -1.91 -5.29
N GLY A 239 7.07 -1.95 -3.99
CA GLY A 239 6.86 -0.92 -2.89
C GLY A 239 7.95 -0.81 -1.74
N TYR A 240 7.86 0.00 -0.63
CA TYR A 240 9.08 0.48 0.15
C TYR A 240 9.08 0.88 1.67
N ILE A 241 10.22 0.60 2.35
CA ILE A 241 10.93 1.15 3.57
C ILE A 241 10.18 1.32 4.91
N THR A 242 10.58 0.62 5.96
CA THR A 242 9.64 0.22 7.04
C THR A 242 10.11 0.37 8.48
N ALA A 243 9.15 0.36 9.41
CA ALA A 243 9.32 0.06 10.83
C ALA A 243 8.36 -1.08 11.25
N GLN A 244 8.84 -2.33 11.30
CA GLN A 244 8.00 -3.51 11.56
C GLN A 244 7.97 -3.89 13.06
N GLY A 245 6.79 -4.19 13.59
CA GLY A 245 6.52 -4.32 15.02
C GLY A 245 6.40 -5.73 15.62
N ARG A 246 6.78 -6.81 14.95
CA ARG A 246 6.59 -8.18 15.46
C ARG A 246 7.09 -8.37 16.90
N GLN A 247 6.21 -8.88 17.77
CA GLN A 247 6.40 -8.90 19.23
C GLN A 247 6.73 -10.30 19.80
N GLY A 248 6.45 -11.39 19.06
CA GLY A 248 6.69 -12.77 19.52
C GLY A 248 7.35 -13.66 18.47
N ALA A 249 8.05 -14.71 18.91
CA ALA A 249 8.78 -15.64 18.04
C ALA A 249 7.88 -16.53 17.16
N ASP A 250 6.67 -16.84 17.62
CA ASP A 250 5.68 -17.66 16.88
C ASP A 250 4.72 -16.82 16.02
N ASP A 251 4.84 -15.49 16.07
CA ASP A 251 4.01 -14.57 15.28
C ASP A 251 4.36 -14.69 13.79
N PRO A 252 3.39 -14.92 12.88
CA PRO A 252 3.67 -15.07 11.45
C PRO A 252 3.93 -13.73 10.72
N SER A 253 3.77 -12.58 11.37
CA SER A 253 3.93 -11.26 10.75
C SER A 253 5.33 -11.01 10.17
N ALA A 254 5.39 -10.31 9.04
CA ALA A 254 6.60 -9.79 8.42
C ALA A 254 6.23 -8.75 7.39
N PHE A 255 7.16 -7.85 7.07
CA PHE A 255 7.08 -7.04 5.86
C PHE A 255 8.01 -7.60 4.78
N VAL A 256 7.45 -8.00 3.65
CA VAL A 256 8.20 -8.60 2.54
C VAL A 256 8.12 -7.71 1.29
N PHE A 257 9.27 -7.22 0.84
CA PHE A 257 9.43 -6.34 -0.32
C PHE A 257 9.95 -7.11 -1.53
N ILE A 258 9.16 -7.18 -2.60
CA ILE A 258 9.48 -7.98 -3.79
C ILE A 258 9.58 -7.08 -5.02
N ARG A 259 10.74 -7.08 -5.69
CA ARG A 259 11.00 -6.34 -6.95
C ARG A 259 10.76 -4.83 -6.85
N CYS A 260 11.19 -4.27 -5.74
CA CYS A 260 11.03 -2.85 -5.48
C CYS A 260 12.23 -2.04 -5.99
N TRP A 261 12.12 -0.72 -6.03
CA TRP A 261 13.15 0.30 -6.27
C TRP A 261 13.24 1.47 -5.23
N VAL A 262 14.05 1.28 -4.19
CA VAL A 262 14.36 2.25 -3.14
C VAL A 262 15.20 3.37 -3.75
N LYS A 263 14.64 4.57 -3.89
CA LYS A 263 15.38 5.74 -4.39
C LYS A 263 14.89 7.03 -3.80
N GLY A 264 15.78 8.00 -3.73
CA GLY A 264 15.53 9.22 -2.98
C GLY A 264 16.65 10.21 -3.05
N GLU A 265 16.49 11.25 -2.25
CA GLU A 265 17.55 12.17 -1.88
C GLU A 265 17.95 11.92 -0.42
N GLY A 266 19.11 12.41 0.00
CA GLY A 266 19.66 12.26 1.34
C GLY A 266 20.07 10.84 1.71
N HIS A 267 20.09 10.52 3.00
CA HIS A 267 20.50 9.22 3.51
C HIS A 267 19.50 8.66 4.52
N THR A 268 19.19 7.37 4.43
CA THR A 268 18.21 6.69 5.27
C THR A 268 18.59 5.23 5.55
N TYR A 269 18.02 4.68 6.62
CA TYR A 269 18.04 3.24 6.91
C TYR A 269 16.89 2.56 6.14
N LEU A 270 17.07 1.28 5.79
CA LEU A 270 16.02 0.40 5.26
C LEU A 270 14.90 0.14 6.28
N GLY A 271 15.26 0.16 7.56
CA GLY A 271 14.31 0.07 8.65
C GLY A 271 14.95 0.03 10.03
N ARG A 272 14.09 0.12 11.04
CA ARG A 272 14.46 -0.03 12.45
C ARG A 272 13.56 -1.04 13.16
N ALA A 273 14.12 -1.78 14.12
CA ALA A 273 13.35 -2.73 14.92
C ALA A 273 12.41 -2.00 15.88
N TYR A 274 11.14 -1.84 15.49
CA TYR A 274 10.14 -1.20 16.33
C TYR A 274 9.80 -2.05 17.55
N ARG A 275 9.86 -3.39 17.42
CA ARG A 275 9.74 -4.37 18.51
C ARG A 275 10.82 -5.45 18.42
N ARG A 276 10.93 -6.26 19.49
CA ARG A 276 12.02 -7.23 19.73
C ARG A 276 12.22 -8.26 18.60
N TYR A 277 11.13 -8.75 18.02
CA TYR A 277 11.19 -9.83 17.01
C TYR A 277 10.95 -9.32 15.59
N SER A 278 11.22 -8.03 15.34
CA SER A 278 10.96 -7.35 14.06
C SER A 278 11.48 -8.14 12.86
N ARG A 279 10.65 -8.28 11.82
CA ARG A 279 10.96 -9.12 10.65
C ARG A 279 10.68 -8.43 9.32
N VAL A 280 11.73 -8.25 8.51
CA VAL A 280 11.68 -7.57 7.22
C VAL A 280 12.59 -8.26 6.19
N LEU A 281 12.07 -8.49 4.99
CA LEU A 281 12.83 -9.05 3.86
C LEU A 281 12.74 -8.12 2.64
N PHE A 282 13.89 -7.73 2.08
CA PHE A 282 13.99 -7.16 0.74
C PHE A 282 14.49 -8.20 -0.27
N TYR A 283 13.69 -8.50 -1.30
CA TYR A 283 13.99 -9.47 -2.35
C TYR A 283 13.94 -8.84 -3.75
N HIS A 284 15.03 -8.98 -4.52
CA HIS A 284 15.16 -8.38 -5.86
C HIS A 284 14.90 -6.86 -5.89
N THR A 285 15.24 -6.17 -4.81
CA THR A 285 15.00 -4.72 -4.70
C THR A 285 16.22 -3.93 -5.19
N ARG A 286 15.99 -2.94 -6.05
CA ARG A 286 17.00 -1.95 -6.44
C ARG A 286 17.09 -0.86 -5.37
N MET A 287 18.28 -0.48 -4.94
CA MET A 287 18.53 0.55 -3.92
C MET A 287 19.54 1.56 -4.47
N THR A 288 19.19 2.85 -4.48
CA THR A 288 20.18 3.92 -4.75
C THR A 288 21.03 4.19 -3.51
N ASP A 289 22.06 5.02 -3.66
CA ASP A 289 22.96 5.53 -2.60
C ASP A 289 22.26 6.24 -1.41
N VAL A 290 20.93 6.39 -1.47
CA VAL A 290 20.10 6.85 -0.35
C VAL A 290 20.20 5.91 0.86
N VAL A 291 20.49 4.63 0.66
CA VAL A 291 20.60 3.66 1.77
C VAL A 291 21.97 3.78 2.44
N VAL A 292 22.01 4.11 3.72
CA VAL A 292 23.26 4.18 4.50
C VAL A 292 23.97 2.82 4.53
N PRO A 293 25.32 2.77 4.59
CA PRO A 293 26.06 1.50 4.58
C PRO A 293 25.59 0.50 5.63
N ALA A 294 25.28 0.97 6.85
CA ALA A 294 24.75 0.14 7.94
C ALA A 294 23.44 -0.58 7.57
N GLY A 295 22.60 0.03 6.72
CA GLY A 295 21.33 -0.50 6.24
C GLY A 295 20.22 -0.51 7.29
N TRP A 296 20.50 -0.97 8.51
CA TRP A 296 19.48 -1.24 9.52
C TRP A 296 19.85 -0.71 10.92
N SER A 297 18.83 -0.53 11.77
CA SER A 297 19.00 -0.14 13.17
C SER A 297 18.24 -1.08 14.10
N SER A 298 18.90 -1.58 15.15
CA SER A 298 18.26 -2.34 16.23
C SER A 298 17.47 -1.44 17.21
N TRP A 299 17.54 -0.11 17.02
CA TRP A 299 16.86 0.89 17.83
C TRP A 299 17.07 0.68 19.34
N ASN A 300 16.00 0.37 20.09
CA ASN A 300 16.01 0.15 21.53
C ASN A 300 16.31 -1.32 21.92
N TYR A 301 16.59 -2.19 20.95
CA TYR A 301 16.85 -3.63 21.15
C TYR A 301 18.32 -4.00 20.92
N ARG A 302 19.23 -3.10 21.31
CA ARG A 302 20.67 -3.39 21.32
C ARG A 302 20.97 -4.52 22.32
N GLY A 303 21.74 -5.52 21.89
CA GLY A 303 21.99 -6.74 22.65
C GLY A 303 20.89 -7.80 22.53
N HIS A 304 19.90 -7.57 21.66
CA HIS A 304 18.84 -8.52 21.32
C HIS A 304 18.72 -8.73 19.80
N GLU A 305 19.79 -8.43 19.05
CA GLU A 305 19.77 -8.51 17.59
C GLU A 305 19.65 -9.95 17.06
N GLU A 306 19.89 -10.95 17.90
CA GLU A 306 19.62 -12.35 17.60
C GLU A 306 18.15 -12.62 17.29
N ASP A 307 17.23 -11.89 17.93
CA ASP A 307 15.77 -12.03 17.81
C ASP A 307 15.20 -11.28 16.59
N ILE A 308 15.97 -10.35 16.01
CA ILE A 308 15.57 -9.54 14.85
C ILE A 308 15.87 -10.30 13.56
N THR A 309 14.93 -10.30 12.62
CA THR A 309 15.09 -10.94 11.30
C THR A 309 15.03 -9.91 10.18
N PHE A 310 16.16 -9.25 9.89
CA PHE A 310 16.29 -8.36 8.73
C PHE A 310 17.20 -9.00 7.68
N ALA A 311 16.71 -9.05 6.43
CA ALA A 311 17.41 -9.73 5.36
C ALA A 311 17.28 -8.99 4.02
N GLU A 312 18.36 -9.08 3.22
CA GLU A 312 18.44 -8.56 1.86
C GLU A 312 18.89 -9.69 0.91
N VAL A 313 18.07 -10.02 -0.07
CA VAL A 313 18.31 -11.14 -1.00
C VAL A 313 18.21 -10.65 -2.45
N ARG A 314 19.28 -10.84 -3.23
CA ARG A 314 19.37 -10.44 -4.65
C ARG A 314 19.04 -8.96 -4.91
N CYS A 315 19.31 -8.09 -3.92
CA CYS A 315 19.17 -6.64 -4.08
C CYS A 315 20.32 -6.07 -4.93
N THR A 316 20.05 -4.96 -5.64
CA THR A 316 20.99 -4.37 -6.61
C THR A 316 21.06 -2.85 -6.48
N GLY A 317 22.07 -2.21 -7.07
CA GLY A 317 22.26 -0.75 -7.02
C GLY A 317 23.26 -0.31 -5.95
N GLU A 318 23.60 0.98 -5.97
CA GLU A 318 24.66 1.58 -5.16
C GLU A 318 24.41 1.40 -3.65
N GLY A 319 23.17 1.53 -3.21
CA GLY A 319 22.79 1.35 -1.80
C GLY A 319 22.67 -0.11 -1.37
N ALA A 320 22.77 -1.08 -2.28
CA ALA A 320 22.61 -2.51 -1.97
C ALA A 320 23.93 -3.20 -1.56
N SER A 321 25.05 -2.47 -1.48
CA SER A 321 26.30 -3.03 -1.00
C SER A 321 26.18 -3.55 0.43
N LYS A 322 26.53 -4.83 0.64
CA LYS A 322 26.52 -5.47 1.96
C LYS A 322 27.79 -5.23 2.77
N SER A 323 28.85 -4.65 2.19
CA SER A 323 30.17 -4.55 2.83
C SER A 323 30.18 -3.73 4.14
N GLY A 324 29.27 -2.76 4.26
CA GLY A 324 29.11 -1.92 5.44
C GLY A 324 27.89 -2.26 6.31
N ARG A 325 27.16 -3.34 6.01
CA ARG A 325 25.93 -3.69 6.71
C ARG A 325 26.20 -4.07 8.16
N VAL A 326 25.20 -3.85 9.00
CA VAL A 326 25.20 -4.38 10.37
C VAL A 326 25.47 -5.89 10.36
N LYS A 327 26.35 -6.34 11.26
CA LYS A 327 26.81 -7.74 11.31
C LYS A 327 25.72 -8.73 11.69
N TRP A 328 24.64 -8.26 12.31
CA TRP A 328 23.51 -9.08 12.76
C TRP A 328 22.41 -9.26 11.70
N MET A 329 22.55 -8.65 10.52
CA MET A 329 21.67 -8.91 9.37
C MET A 329 21.67 -10.41 9.05
N LYS A 330 20.50 -10.99 8.81
CA LYS A 330 20.34 -12.42 8.58
C LYS A 330 20.55 -12.77 7.11
N ASP A 331 21.28 -13.85 6.87
CA ASP A 331 21.29 -14.55 5.58
C ASP A 331 20.30 -15.72 5.67
N LEU A 332 19.12 -15.53 5.07
CA LEU A 332 18.04 -16.52 5.14
C LEU A 332 18.28 -17.71 4.20
N PRO A 333 17.94 -18.94 4.62
CA PRO A 333 18.01 -20.11 3.76
C PRO A 333 17.00 -20.02 2.60
N SER A 334 17.33 -20.63 1.47
CA SER A 334 16.53 -20.53 0.24
C SER A 334 15.07 -20.96 0.45
N GLN A 335 14.82 -21.98 1.27
CA GLN A 335 13.46 -22.47 1.56
C GLN A 335 12.61 -21.42 2.28
N GLU A 336 13.18 -20.72 3.26
CA GLU A 336 12.48 -19.66 4.00
C GLU A 336 12.21 -18.45 3.10
N VAL A 337 13.18 -18.09 2.25
CA VAL A 337 12.97 -17.07 1.22
C VAL A 337 11.83 -17.47 0.28
N GLN A 338 11.79 -18.71 -0.23
CA GLN A 338 10.69 -19.15 -1.10
C GLN A 338 9.34 -19.11 -0.40
N TYR A 339 9.27 -19.43 0.89
CA TYR A 339 8.04 -19.30 1.66
C TYR A 339 7.55 -17.85 1.69
N PHE A 340 8.41 -16.88 2.04
CA PHE A 340 8.04 -15.45 2.04
C PHE A 340 7.61 -14.92 0.67
N LEU A 341 8.10 -15.51 -0.42
CA LEU A 341 7.74 -15.12 -1.78
C LEU A 341 6.47 -15.80 -2.31
N SER A 342 6.00 -16.83 -1.63
CA SER A 342 4.81 -17.58 -2.03
C SER A 342 3.54 -16.85 -1.63
N ASN A 343 2.44 -17.11 -2.35
CA ASN A 343 1.12 -16.65 -1.92
C ASN A 343 0.74 -17.25 -0.56
N ASP A 344 1.27 -18.43 -0.20
CA ASP A 344 0.97 -19.11 1.06
C ASP A 344 1.50 -18.33 2.27
N PHE A 345 2.42 -17.38 2.11
CA PHE A 345 2.82 -16.52 3.22
C PHE A 345 1.65 -15.68 3.73
N ILE A 346 0.90 -15.03 2.84
CA ILE A 346 -0.23 -14.17 3.23
C ILE A 346 -1.60 -14.82 3.01
N SER A 347 -1.71 -15.88 2.21
CA SER A 347 -2.98 -16.37 1.67
C SER A 347 -3.07 -17.90 1.72
N GLN A 348 -2.79 -18.50 2.88
CA GLN A 348 -2.93 -19.95 3.12
C GLN A 348 -4.34 -20.46 2.82
N ASP A 349 -5.36 -19.66 3.16
CA ASP A 349 -6.78 -19.90 2.91
C ASP A 349 -7.24 -19.44 1.51
N GLY A 350 -6.31 -18.98 0.66
CA GLY A 350 -6.62 -18.56 -0.70
C GLY A 350 -7.43 -17.27 -0.82
N TRP A 351 -7.48 -16.40 0.20
CA TRP A 351 -8.28 -15.18 0.14
C TRP A 351 -7.89 -14.26 -1.03
N LEU A 352 -6.60 -14.14 -1.34
CA LEU A 352 -6.12 -13.18 -2.35
C LEU A 352 -6.60 -13.53 -3.77
N LYS A 353 -6.81 -14.82 -4.07
CA LYS A 353 -7.36 -15.25 -5.38
C LYS A 353 -8.88 -15.06 -5.46
N ASN A 354 -9.57 -14.93 -4.33
CA ASN A 354 -11.03 -14.81 -4.24
C ASN A 354 -11.51 -13.36 -4.18
N GLN A 355 -10.58 -12.40 -4.19
CA GLN A 355 -10.91 -10.97 -4.22
C GLN A 355 -11.22 -10.49 -5.64
N PRO A 356 -12.08 -9.47 -5.79
CA PRO A 356 -12.40 -8.87 -7.07
C PRO A 356 -11.15 -8.31 -7.75
N ARG A 357 -11.04 -8.51 -9.07
CA ARG A 357 -9.98 -7.93 -9.89
C ARG A 357 -10.56 -6.97 -10.92
N TYR A 358 -9.86 -5.87 -11.17
CA TYR A 358 -10.24 -4.85 -12.17
C TYR A 358 -10.60 -5.44 -13.55
N ILE A 359 -9.92 -6.51 -13.98
CA ILE A 359 -10.14 -7.15 -15.30
C ILE A 359 -11.52 -7.84 -15.35
N GLU A 360 -12.08 -8.25 -14.21
CA GLU A 360 -13.36 -8.95 -14.16
C GLU A 360 -14.55 -8.00 -14.17
N ILE A 361 -14.38 -6.70 -13.88
CA ILE A 361 -15.51 -5.73 -13.84
C ILE A 361 -15.82 -5.10 -15.20
N GLN A 362 -15.04 -5.43 -16.25
CA GLN A 362 -15.41 -5.05 -17.62
C GLN A 362 -16.53 -5.96 -18.14
N THR A 363 -17.79 -5.50 -17.98
CA THR A 363 -18.94 -5.97 -18.77
C THR A 363 -18.80 -5.54 -20.25
N PRO A 364 -19.48 -6.26 -21.18
CA PRO A 364 -19.01 -6.49 -22.53
C PRO A 364 -18.99 -5.21 -23.37
N ARG A 365 -18.01 -5.10 -24.26
CA ARG A 365 -18.12 -4.15 -25.38
C ARG A 365 -19.34 -4.57 -26.19
N TYR A 366 -20.39 -3.75 -26.15
CA TYR A 366 -21.45 -3.78 -27.15
C TYR A 366 -20.90 -3.40 -28.51
#